data_AF-A0A8S4REE5-F1
#
_entry.id   AF-A0A8S4REE5-F1
#
_cell.length_a   1.000
_cell.length_b   1.000
_cell.length_c   1.000
_cell.angle_alpha   90.00
_cell.angle_beta   90.00
_cell.angle_gamma   90.00
#
_symmetry.space_group_name_H-M   'P 1'
#
loop_
_entity.id
_entity.type
_entity.pdbx_description
1 polymer ?
#
loop_
_entity_poly.entity_id
_entity_poly.type
_entity_poly.pdbx_seq_one_letter_code
_entity_poly.pdbx_strand_id
1 'polypeptide(L)'
;MGLISRLRVTQRSMERALLGVSLREQIRNMEIRRRTRVTDIAQRVAKLKWQWAVHIVRRKDGLWGPKVLEWQPCNGKRSVGGPPTMWTDCINRIAGSRWLQAAQNHGIWNSLKKTYFLQWTSIG
;
A
#
# COMPACT_ATOMS: atom_id res chain seq x y z
N MET A 1 0.49 3.83 -10.26
CA MET A 1 -0.97 3.97 -10.12
C MET A 1 -1.77 2.81 -10.71
N GLY A 2 -1.33 2.16 -11.81
CA GLY A 2 -2.14 1.14 -12.50
C GLY A 2 -2.34 -0.21 -11.80
N LEU A 3 -1.51 -0.61 -10.83
CA LEU A 3 -1.65 -1.93 -10.21
C LEU A 3 -2.86 -2.02 -9.26
N ILE A 4 -3.05 -1.00 -8.41
CA ILE A 4 -4.14 -0.98 -7.43
C ILE A 4 -5.50 -0.89 -8.12
N SER A 5 -5.60 -0.10 -9.20
CA SER A 5 -6.83 -0.01 -10.00
C SER A 5 -7.16 -1.36 -10.64
N ARG A 6 -6.18 -2.07 -11.20
CA ARG A 6 -6.38 -3.43 -11.72
C ARG A 6 -6.86 -4.41 -10.64
N LEU A 7 -6.24 -4.39 -9.46
CA LEU A 7 -6.67 -5.21 -8.33
C LEU A 7 -8.09 -4.90 -7.85
N ARG A 8 -8.49 -3.62 -7.88
CA ARG A 8 -9.87 -3.22 -7.58
C ARG A 8 -10.84 -3.72 -8.64
N VAL A 9 -10.49 -3.64 -9.92
CA VAL A 9 -11.32 -4.17 -11.02
C VAL A 9 -11.51 -5.68 -10.88
N THR A 10 -10.44 -6.43 -10.59
CA THR A 10 -10.53 -7.87 -10.36
C THR A 10 -11.40 -8.19 -9.14
N GLN A 11 -11.24 -7.45 -8.03
CA GLN A 11 -12.12 -7.60 -6.86
C GLN A 11 -13.59 -7.37 -7.23
N ARG A 12 -13.92 -6.34 -8.02
CA ARG A 12 -15.32 -6.06 -8.43
C ARG A 12 -15.90 -7.13 -9.34
N SER A 13 -15.08 -7.73 -10.19
CA SER A 13 -15.50 -8.86 -11.03
C SER A 13 -15.81 -10.09 -10.18
N MET A 14 -14.95 -10.41 -9.21
CA MET A 14 -15.16 -11.51 -8.28
C MET A 14 -16.40 -11.31 -7.39
N GLU A 15 -16.61 -10.10 -6.87
CA GLU A 15 -17.80 -9.78 -6.06
C GLU A 15 -19.10 -9.92 -6.86
N ARG A 16 -19.10 -9.56 -8.15
CA ARG A 16 -20.26 -9.76 -9.03
C ARG A 16 -20.52 -11.24 -9.30
N ALA A 17 -19.48 -12.02 -9.56
CA ALA A 17 -19.59 -13.46 -9.75
C ALA A 17 -20.15 -14.15 -8.50
N LEU A 18 -19.69 -13.75 -7.30
CA LEU A 18 -20.20 -14.27 -6.03
C LEU A 18 -21.69 -13.99 -5.82
N LEU A 19 -22.17 -12.81 -6.22
CA LEU A 19 -23.57 -12.41 -6.09
C LEU A 19 -24.45 -12.87 -7.27
N GLY A 20 -23.88 -13.47 -8.31
CA GLY A 20 -24.60 -13.83 -9.54
C GLY A 20 -25.11 -12.62 -10.33
N VAL A 21 -24.52 -11.44 -10.16
CA VAL A 21 -24.99 -10.17 -10.76
C VAL A 21 -24.31 -9.95 -12.10
N SER A 22 -25.12 -9.72 -13.14
CA SER A 22 -24.64 -9.36 -14.47
C SER A 22 -24.31 -7.87 -14.59
N LEU A 23 -23.51 -7.50 -15.61
CA LEU A 23 -23.25 -6.09 -15.91
C LEU A 23 -24.51 -5.34 -16.42
N ARG A 24 -25.51 -6.07 -16.93
CA ARG A 24 -26.75 -5.50 -17.47
C ARG A 24 -27.65 -4.90 -16.41
N GLU A 25 -27.57 -5.41 -15.18
CA GLU A 25 -28.34 -4.92 -14.04
C GLU A 25 -27.89 -3.53 -13.55
N GLN A 26 -26.77 -3.02 -14.07
CA GLN A 26 -26.23 -1.68 -13.77
C GLN A 26 -26.17 -1.34 -12.26
N ILE A 27 -25.99 -2.36 -11.42
CA ILE A 27 -25.92 -2.18 -9.96
C ILE A 27 -24.67 -1.37 -9.62
N ARG A 28 -24.87 -0.30 -8.83
CA ARG A 28 -23.80 0.57 -8.35
C ARG A 28 -22.78 -0.23 -7.54
N ASN A 29 -21.50 0.04 -7.75
CA ASN A 29 -20.42 -0.63 -7.02
C ASN A 29 -20.54 -0.48 -5.49
N MET A 30 -21.12 0.62 -5.00
CA MET A 30 -21.36 0.81 -3.56
C MET A 30 -22.35 -0.21 -2.99
N GLU A 31 -23.38 -0.59 -3.75
CA GLU A 31 -24.38 -1.57 -3.32
C GLU A 31 -23.78 -2.98 -3.31
N ILE A 32 -22.96 -3.33 -4.30
CA ILE A 32 -22.21 -4.60 -4.33
C ILE A 32 -21.33 -4.73 -3.09
N ARG A 33 -20.61 -3.66 -2.71
CA ARG A 33 -19.79 -3.62 -1.47
C ARG A 33 -20.62 -3.78 -0.21
N ARG A 34 -21.79 -3.13 -0.14
CA ARG A 34 -22.69 -3.22 1.01
C ARG A 34 -23.18 -4.65 1.21
N ARG A 35 -23.48 -5.36 0.12
CA ARG A 35 -23.92 -6.75 0.15
C ARG A 35 -22.81 -7.72 0.54
N THR A 36 -21.63 -7.61 -0.08
CA THR A 36 -20.51 -8.54 0.19
C THR A 36 -19.78 -8.26 1.49
N ARG A 37 -19.80 -7.01 1.99
CA ARG A 37 -19.05 -6.56 3.19
C ARG A 37 -17.55 -6.86 3.14
N VAL A 38 -17.00 -7.09 1.95
CA VAL A 38 -15.59 -7.41 1.74
C VAL A 38 -14.75 -6.15 1.93
N THR A 39 -13.61 -6.30 2.61
CA THR A 39 -12.66 -5.19 2.81
C THR A 39 -12.06 -4.75 1.47
N ASP A 40 -11.81 -3.44 1.30
CA ASP A 40 -11.15 -2.94 0.08
C ASP A 40 -9.74 -3.52 -0.05
N ILE A 41 -9.38 -4.03 -1.24
CA ILE A 41 -8.04 -4.53 -1.50
C ILE A 41 -6.96 -3.46 -1.28
N ALA A 42 -7.24 -2.19 -1.58
CA ALA A 42 -6.28 -1.11 -1.35
C ALA A 42 -6.03 -0.89 0.14
N GLN A 43 -7.07 -0.99 0.98
CA GLN A 43 -6.91 -0.91 2.43
C GLN A 43 -6.12 -2.12 2.96
N ARG A 44 -6.40 -3.32 2.45
CA ARG A 44 -5.67 -4.53 2.83
C ARG A 44 -4.20 -4.43 2.46
N VAL A 45 -3.90 -4.04 1.23
CA VAL A 45 -2.53 -3.83 0.74
C VAL A 45 -1.82 -2.77 1.58
N ALA A 46 -2.44 -1.61 1.80
CA ALA A 46 -1.86 -0.55 2.62
C ALA A 46 -1.55 -1.04 4.05
N LYS A 47 -2.48 -1.77 4.67
CA LYS A 47 -2.29 -2.36 6.01
C LYS A 47 -1.09 -3.31 6.05
N LEU A 48 -1.03 -4.25 5.11
CA LEU A 48 0.07 -5.21 5.02
C LEU A 48 1.40 -4.51 4.78
N LYS A 49 1.42 -3.51 3.88
CA LYS A 49 2.61 -2.72 3.56
C LYS A 49 3.12 -1.96 4.80
N TRP A 50 2.22 -1.33 5.55
CA TRP A 50 2.54 -0.61 6.79
C TRP A 50 3.02 -1.52 7.92
N GLN A 51 2.42 -2.71 8.06
CA GLN A 51 2.83 -3.71 9.05
C GLN A 51 4.19 -4.32 8.70
N TRP A 52 4.40 -4.65 7.43
CA TRP A 52 5.66 -5.19 6.96
C TRP A 52 6.81 -4.21 7.17
N ALA A 53 6.60 -2.92 6.88
CA ALA A 53 7.59 -1.88 7.14
C ALA A 53 8.08 -1.88 8.59
N VAL A 54 7.15 -1.86 9.56
CA VAL A 54 7.54 -1.91 10.99
C VAL A 54 8.20 -3.22 11.37
N HIS A 55 7.70 -4.33 10.83
CA HIS A 55 8.25 -5.65 11.11
C HIS A 55 9.70 -5.77 10.64
N ILE A 56 10.03 -5.26 9.44
CA ILE A 56 11.40 -5.27 8.92
C ILE A 56 12.32 -4.39 9.75
N VAL A 57 11.89 -3.17 10.12
CA VAL A 57 12.72 -2.23 10.89
C VAL A 57 13.05 -2.77 12.28
N ARG A 58 12.08 -3.42 12.94
CA ARG A 58 12.25 -3.90 14.33
C ARG A 58 12.89 -5.27 14.44
N ARG A 59 13.07 -5.96 13.31
CA ARG A 59 13.75 -7.25 13.28
C ARG A 59 15.21 -7.03 13.71
N LYS A 60 15.63 -7.69 14.78
CA LYS A 60 16.97 -7.53 15.38
C LYS A 60 18.05 -8.40 14.72
N ASP A 61 17.66 -9.21 13.75
CA ASP A 61 18.44 -10.36 13.26
C ASP A 61 19.67 -9.99 12.40
N GLY A 62 20.18 -8.75 12.43
CA GLY A 62 21.38 -8.33 11.70
C GLY A 62 21.31 -8.43 10.16
N LEU A 63 20.13 -8.73 9.61
CA LEU A 63 19.94 -9.11 8.21
C LEU A 63 19.67 -7.94 7.27
N TRP A 64 19.85 -8.22 5.99
CA TRP A 64 19.71 -7.37 4.81
C TRP A 64 18.43 -6.52 4.71
N GLY A 65 17.40 -6.74 5.52
CA GLY A 65 16.09 -6.07 5.39
C GLY A 65 16.17 -4.52 5.35
N PRO A 66 16.67 -3.86 6.42
CA PRO A 66 16.90 -2.41 6.40
C PRO A 66 17.91 -1.98 5.33
N LYS A 67 18.99 -2.76 5.14
CA LYS A 67 20.02 -2.46 4.14
C LYS A 67 19.47 -2.46 2.71
N VAL A 68 18.55 -3.36 2.37
CA VAL A 68 17.89 -3.45 1.07
C VAL A 68 16.90 -2.31 0.87
N LEU A 69 16.27 -1.83 1.94
CA LEU A 69 15.37 -0.67 1.89
C LEU A 69 16.12 0.65 1.66
N GLU A 70 17.31 0.78 2.23
CA GLU A 70 18.23 1.89 1.98
C GLU A 70 19.04 1.71 0.69
N TRP A 71 19.05 0.51 0.12
CA TRP A 71 19.86 0.20 -1.04
C TRP A 71 19.35 0.95 -2.27
N GLN A 72 20.20 1.84 -2.76
CA GLN A 72 20.02 2.54 -4.02
C GLN A 72 21.12 2.06 -4.97
N PRO A 73 20.80 1.55 -6.16
CA PRO A 73 21.82 1.16 -7.14
C PRO A 73 22.56 2.41 -7.61
N CYS A 74 23.80 2.59 -7.15
CA CYS A 74 24.69 3.70 -7.56
C CYS A 74 25.52 3.37 -8.82
N ASN A 75 25.43 2.15 -9.34
CA ASN A 75 26.30 1.70 -10.41
C ASN A 75 25.72 2.05 -11.78
N GLY A 76 26.05 3.24 -12.31
CA GLY A 76 25.73 3.62 -13.68
C GLY A 76 25.60 5.14 -13.91
N LYS A 77 25.43 5.53 -15.18
CA LYS A 77 25.03 6.90 -15.54
C LYS A 77 23.55 7.09 -15.17
N ARG A 78 23.23 8.21 -14.51
CA ARG A 78 21.84 8.57 -14.18
C ARG A 78 20.99 8.60 -15.47
N SER A 79 19.87 7.88 -15.49
CA SER A 79 18.91 7.96 -16.59
C SER A 79 18.38 9.39 -16.74
N VAL A 80 18.09 9.83 -17.96
CA VAL A 80 17.43 11.12 -18.20
C VAL A 80 16.05 11.11 -17.54
N GLY A 81 15.85 11.96 -16.53
CA GLY A 81 14.61 12.04 -15.75
C GLY A 81 14.81 11.97 -14.22
N GLY A 82 13.68 11.93 -13.51
CA GLY A 82 13.65 11.72 -12.06
C GLY A 82 13.96 10.26 -11.68
N PRO A 83 14.40 9.99 -10.43
CA PRO A 83 14.53 8.64 -9.93
C PRO A 83 13.21 7.86 -10.03
N PRO A 84 13.24 6.54 -10.30
CA PRO A 84 12.03 5.72 -10.27
C PRO A 84 11.41 5.74 -8.88
N THR A 85 10.07 5.78 -8.82
CA THR A 85 9.36 5.70 -7.52
C THR A 85 9.66 4.37 -6.84
N MET A 86 10.30 4.43 -5.69
CA MET A 86 10.64 3.28 -4.88
C MET A 86 9.46 2.88 -3.98
N TRP A 87 9.50 1.65 -3.49
CA TRP A 87 8.51 1.16 -2.53
C TRP A 87 8.47 2.02 -1.25
N THR A 88 9.63 2.50 -0.80
CA THR A 88 9.84 3.33 0.39
C THR A 88 9.25 4.74 0.24
N ASP A 89 9.15 5.28 -0.98
CA ASP A 89 8.62 6.63 -1.21
C ASP A 89 7.18 6.81 -0.71
N CYS A 90 6.39 5.73 -0.75
CA CYS A 90 5.03 5.73 -0.22
C CYS A 90 5.00 6.01 1.30
N ILE A 91 6.03 5.53 2.00
CA ILE A 91 6.18 5.66 3.44
C ILE A 91 6.86 6.99 3.77
N ASN A 92 7.94 7.33 3.04
CA ASN A 92 8.66 8.60 3.15
C ASN A 92 7.72 9.80 3.03
N ARG A 93 6.72 9.73 2.14
CA ARG A 93 5.74 10.80 1.95
C ARG A 93 4.93 11.13 3.22
N ILE A 94 4.80 10.19 4.16
CA ILE A 94 4.02 10.39 5.40
C ILE A 94 4.91 10.48 6.63
N ALA A 95 5.83 9.54 6.77
CA ALA A 95 6.70 9.43 7.93
C ALA A 95 8.01 10.24 7.78
N GLY A 96 8.24 10.87 6.62
CA GLY A 96 9.43 11.64 6.32
C GLY A 96 10.65 10.78 6.01
N SER A 97 11.79 11.42 5.76
CA SER A 97 13.06 10.75 5.48
C SER A 97 13.57 9.89 6.65
N ARG A 98 13.19 10.22 7.89
CA ARG A 98 13.57 9.48 9.11
C ARG A 98 12.54 8.42 9.52
N TRP A 99 11.76 7.89 8.57
CA TRP A 99 10.70 6.93 8.86
C TRP A 99 11.20 5.64 9.54
N LEU A 100 12.46 5.24 9.35
CA LEU A 100 13.08 4.10 10.05
C LEU A 100 13.07 4.32 11.57
N GLN A 101 13.42 5.53 12.02
CA GLN A 101 13.37 5.90 13.44
C GLN A 101 11.92 5.95 13.94
N ALA A 102 11.02 6.52 13.13
CA ALA A 102 9.59 6.58 13.45
C ALA A 102 8.96 5.18 13.55
N ALA A 103 9.39 4.23 12.70
CA ALA A 103 8.93 2.85 12.71
C ALA A 103 9.43 2.09 13.94
N GLN A 104 10.61 2.42 14.47
CA GLN A 104 11.11 1.83 15.72
C GLN A 104 10.16 2.14 16.89
N ASN A 105 9.61 3.35 16.95
CA ASN A 105 8.65 3.75 17.98
C ASN A 105 7.20 3.36 17.61
N HIS A 106 6.57 2.49 18.40
CA HIS A 106 5.21 2.02 18.12
C HIS A 106 4.13 3.08 18.23
N GLY A 107 4.26 4.06 19.13
CA GLY A 107 3.28 5.13 19.28
C GLY A 107 3.24 6.03 18.05
N ILE A 108 4.42 6.48 17.60
CA ILE A 108 4.58 7.35 16.43
C ILE A 108 4.14 6.62 15.16
N TRP A 109 4.54 5.36 14.99
CA TRP A 109 4.14 4.58 13.81
C TRP A 109 2.63 4.33 13.73
N ASN A 110 1.98 4.13 14.87
CA ASN A 110 0.54 3.89 14.90
C ASN A 110 -0.26 5.18 14.68
N SER A 111 0.23 6.35 15.09
CA SER A 111 -0.44 7.63 14.83
C SER A 111 -0.45 7.97 13.34
N LEU A 112 0.64 7.70 12.62
CA LEU A 112 0.78 7.91 11.17
C LEU A 112 0.01 6.89 10.31
N LYS A 113 -0.44 5.79 10.90
CA LYS A 113 -1.15 4.73 10.19
C LYS A 113 -2.45 5.24 9.56
N LYS A 114 -3.18 6.11 10.27
CA LYS A 114 -4.47 6.64 9.80
C LYS A 114 -4.30 7.49 8.55
N THR A 115 -3.30 8.37 8.53
CA THR A 115 -2.99 9.23 7.38
C THR A 115 -2.53 8.39 6.19
N TYR A 116 -1.75 7.34 6.43
CA TYR A 116 -1.36 6.37 5.40
C TYR A 116 -2.54 5.67 4.75
N PHE A 117 -3.50 5.20 5.53
CA PHE A 117 -4.68 4.55 4.97
C PHE A 117 -5.55 5.52 4.19
N LEU A 118 -5.72 6.76 4.67
CA LEU A 118 -6.48 7.80 3.98
C LEU A 118 -5.90 8.11 2.59
N GLN A 119 -4.57 8.22 2.49
CA GLN A 119 -3.91 8.43 1.20
C GLN A 119 -4.23 7.29 0.21
N TRP A 120 -4.15 6.04 0.65
CA TRP A 120 -4.39 4.87 -0.20
C TRP A 120 -5.87 4.68 -0.56
N THR A 121 -6.79 5.11 0.30
CA THR A 121 -8.22 5.10 0.00
C THR A 121 -8.64 6.23 -0.92
N SER A 122 -8.01 7.40 -0.81
CA SER A 122 -8.30 8.58 -1.64
C SER A 122 -7.75 8.46 -3.07
N ILE A 123 -6.76 7.60 -3.30
CA ILE A 123 -6.20 7.30 -4.63
C ILE A 123 -7.15 6.34 -5.38
N GLY A 124 -8.43 6.66 -5.49
CA GLY A 124 -9.44 5.79 -6.08
C GLY A 124 -10.44 6.52 -6.93
#